data_AF-F2NRZ7-F1
#
_entry.id   AF-F2NRZ7-F1
#
_cell.length_a   1.000
_cell.length_b   1.000
_cell.length_c   1.000
_cell.angle_alpha   90.00
_cell.angle_beta   90.00
_cell.angle_gamma   90.00
#
_symmetry.space_group_name_H-M   'P 1'
#
loop_
_entity.id
_entity.type
_entity.pdbx_description
1 polymer ?
#
loop_
_entity_poly.entity_id
_entity_poly.type
_entity_poly.pdbx_seq_one_letter_code
_entity_poly.pdbx_strand_id
1 'polypeptide(L)'
;MMTVKNISVFDLDGTLWEKNSHLLILNSFFHTGFYTGLFARFFSYFFKSTWQHKIDRKLQRIPSSFIENFDISEFKINTKIHKLLEEKKRNSKVVFISNAPEQIVHKAANYFAVDGFHADVGKKSDILHENFNYERLFVCTDNKSDTDLLKIADDKLFIKKTEKKKFYIPLLYTLKTRYIGILGFISFLITSVFPSILYFYIFIKDENINQSGISFLCSYLIVNSIYEIGYIINDVYSSRKEKSPTLRLSKQELEFGEKNILRIINIRLLFIILLYSILICLNNVKSVLYIFCLLLMSIYLVHNNINSRYRFLSNSLLVTFRFLVPFLIFPIQMNLISFISLFITLPLLKTATYFFKKNCDYSEKFLNNFQLIYYFVLSLLFTLCSFILDDKKIQVSFICSLMLFLYRCSVSLLKKLRRPHNDFHCTSIRLQKR
;
A
#
# COMPACT_ATOMS: atom_id res chain seq x y z
N MET A 1 -20.38 -18.02 35.70
CA MET A 1 -19.03 -17.41 35.61
C MET A 1 -17.98 -18.34 36.18
N MET A 2 -17.03 -18.76 35.35
CA MET A 2 -15.86 -19.53 35.78
C MET A 2 -14.71 -18.57 36.11
N THR A 3 -14.08 -18.72 37.28
CA THR A 3 -12.93 -17.89 37.66
C THR A 3 -11.62 -18.55 37.19
N VAL A 4 -10.82 -17.84 36.40
CA VAL A 4 -9.56 -18.33 35.84
C VAL A 4 -8.49 -17.26 35.91
N LYS A 5 -7.29 -17.61 36.38
CA LYS A 5 -6.19 -16.63 36.54
C LYS A 5 -5.79 -15.96 35.22
N ASN A 6 -5.46 -16.77 34.22
CA ASN A 6 -5.08 -16.30 32.88
C ASN A 6 -6.04 -16.88 31.84
N ILE A 7 -6.57 -16.03 30.96
CA ILE A 7 -7.38 -16.44 29.82
C ILE A 7 -6.74 -15.99 28.51
N SER A 8 -6.78 -16.86 27.51
CA SER A 8 -6.28 -16.61 26.16
C SER A 8 -7.39 -16.79 25.14
N VAL A 9 -7.79 -15.71 24.47
CA VAL A 9 -8.84 -15.69 23.46
C VAL A 9 -8.22 -15.72 22.07
N PHE A 10 -8.67 -16.65 21.23
CA PHE A 10 -8.29 -16.73 19.83
C PHE A 10 -9.53 -16.58 18.94
N ASP A 11 -9.42 -15.74 17.92
CA ASP A 11 -10.39 -15.77 16.81
C ASP A 11 -10.11 -16.95 15.88
N LEU A 12 -11.12 -17.39 15.13
CA LEU A 12 -11.00 -18.50 14.18
C LEU A 12 -10.65 -17.99 12.79
N ASP A 13 -11.59 -17.30 12.15
CA ASP A 13 -11.50 -16.88 10.76
C ASP A 13 -10.37 -15.87 10.54
N GLY A 14 -9.44 -16.19 9.63
CA GLY A 14 -8.31 -15.32 9.33
C GLY A 14 -7.19 -15.31 10.38
N THR A 15 -7.42 -15.90 11.55
CA THR A 15 -6.50 -15.99 12.68
C THR A 15 -5.92 -17.40 12.80
N LEU A 16 -6.71 -18.35 13.31
CA LEU A 16 -6.34 -19.76 13.39
C LEU A 16 -6.46 -20.43 12.02
N TRP A 17 -7.53 -20.11 11.28
CA TRP A 17 -7.72 -20.53 9.89
C TRP A 17 -7.24 -19.47 8.92
N GLU A 18 -6.57 -19.87 7.83
CA GLU A 18 -6.05 -18.92 6.85
C GLU A 18 -7.14 -18.19 6.04
N LYS A 19 -8.32 -18.81 5.92
CA LYS A 19 -9.47 -18.34 5.13
C LYS A 19 -10.69 -18.12 6.04
N ASN A 20 -11.67 -17.40 5.52
CA ASN A 20 -12.95 -17.15 6.19
C ASN A 20 -13.90 -18.33 5.95
N SER A 21 -14.50 -18.84 7.03
CA SER A 21 -15.38 -20.01 7.06
C SER A 21 -16.64 -19.82 6.22
N HIS A 22 -17.29 -18.65 6.31
CA HIS A 22 -18.52 -18.34 5.57
C HIS A 22 -18.33 -18.51 4.06
N LEU A 23 -17.21 -18.04 3.51
CA LEU A 23 -16.93 -18.14 2.08
C LEU A 23 -16.67 -19.58 1.63
N LEU A 24 -16.04 -20.40 2.48
CA LEU A 24 -15.75 -21.79 2.17
C LEU A 24 -17.01 -22.65 2.20
N ILE A 25 -17.87 -22.45 3.22
CA ILE A 25 -19.16 -23.13 3.32
C ILE A 25 -20.03 -22.79 2.11
N LEU A 26 -20.12 -21.51 1.72
CA LEU A 26 -20.86 -21.10 0.52
C LEU A 26 -20.31 -21.72 -0.76
N ASN A 27 -18.98 -21.75 -0.92
CA ASN A 27 -18.37 -22.38 -2.08
C ASN A 27 -18.67 -23.88 -2.14
N SER A 28 -18.58 -24.57 -1.02
CA SER A 28 -18.84 -26.01 -0.94
C SER A 28 -20.32 -26.32 -1.21
N PHE A 29 -21.25 -25.63 -0.54
CA PHE A 29 -22.69 -25.84 -0.71
C PHE A 29 -23.19 -25.55 -2.13
N PHE A 30 -22.72 -24.45 -2.74
CA PHE A 30 -23.12 -24.11 -4.11
C PHE A 30 -22.24 -24.79 -5.18
N HIS A 31 -21.26 -25.60 -4.78
CA HIS A 31 -20.25 -26.19 -5.67
C HIS A 31 -19.59 -25.16 -6.60
N THR A 32 -19.19 -24.01 -6.06
CA THR A 32 -18.56 -22.92 -6.82
C THR A 32 -17.24 -22.46 -6.20
N GLY A 33 -16.36 -21.87 -7.01
CA GLY A 33 -15.22 -21.08 -6.52
C GLY A 33 -15.50 -19.57 -6.42
N PHE A 34 -16.75 -19.16 -6.68
CA PHE A 34 -17.13 -17.78 -6.92
C PHE A 34 -16.82 -16.87 -5.73
N TYR A 35 -17.18 -17.29 -4.51
CA TYR A 35 -17.07 -16.45 -3.31
C TYR A 35 -15.62 -16.22 -2.87
N THR A 36 -14.71 -17.09 -3.30
CA THR A 36 -13.25 -16.91 -3.13
C THR A 36 -12.55 -16.33 -4.36
N GLY A 37 -13.28 -16.15 -5.46
CA GLY A 37 -12.77 -15.70 -6.75
C GLY A 37 -12.33 -14.24 -6.79
N LEU A 38 -11.70 -13.85 -7.90
CA LEU A 38 -11.21 -12.48 -8.14
C LEU A 38 -12.33 -11.44 -8.08
N PHE A 39 -13.48 -11.71 -8.71
CA PHE A 39 -14.64 -10.82 -8.73
C PHE A 39 -15.24 -10.58 -7.33
N ALA A 40 -15.47 -11.65 -6.57
CA ALA A 40 -15.97 -11.54 -5.19
C ALA A 40 -15.00 -10.76 -4.28
N ARG A 41 -13.69 -10.97 -4.45
CA ARG A 41 -12.65 -10.23 -3.72
C ARG A 41 -12.60 -8.74 -4.10
N PHE A 42 -12.86 -8.42 -5.37
CA PHE A 42 -12.95 -7.03 -5.82
C PHE A 42 -14.17 -6.34 -5.21
N PHE A 43 -15.35 -6.97 -5.31
CA PHE A 43 -16.58 -6.43 -4.72
C PHE A 43 -16.49 -6.27 -3.21
N SER A 44 -15.95 -7.26 -2.50
CA SER A 44 -15.79 -7.19 -1.04
C SER A 44 -14.81 -6.10 -0.60
N TYR A 45 -13.86 -5.70 -1.46
CA TYR A 45 -12.94 -4.59 -1.17
C TYR A 45 -13.64 -3.23 -1.19
N PHE A 46 -14.49 -2.98 -2.18
CA PHE A 46 -15.20 -1.69 -2.33
C PHE A 46 -16.47 -1.59 -1.49
N PHE A 47 -17.17 -2.72 -1.29
CA PHE A 47 -18.52 -2.77 -0.71
C PHE A 47 -18.58 -3.65 0.53
N LYS A 48 -17.64 -3.50 1.47
CA LYS A 48 -17.44 -4.40 2.63
C LYS A 48 -18.73 -4.75 3.40
N SER A 49 -19.45 -3.75 3.89
CA SER A 49 -20.65 -3.96 4.73
C SER A 49 -21.77 -4.67 3.96
N THR A 50 -22.11 -4.16 2.77
CA THR A 50 -23.14 -4.75 1.90
C THR A 50 -22.76 -6.15 1.39
N TRP A 51 -21.46 -6.40 1.20
CA TRP A 51 -20.98 -7.72 0.80
C TRP A 51 -21.14 -8.73 1.93
N GLN A 52 -20.72 -8.38 3.14
CA GLN A 52 -20.88 -9.25 4.31
C GLN A 52 -22.36 -9.58 4.55
N HIS A 53 -23.25 -8.58 4.52
CA HIS A 53 -24.68 -8.80 4.70
C HIS A 53 -25.28 -9.75 3.62
N LYS A 54 -24.80 -9.68 2.38
CA LYS A 54 -25.19 -10.63 1.31
C LYS A 54 -24.67 -12.04 1.58
N ILE A 55 -23.46 -12.18 2.09
CA ILE A 55 -22.87 -13.46 2.48
C ILE A 55 -23.68 -14.09 3.60
N ASP A 56 -23.97 -13.33 4.66
CA ASP A 56 -24.72 -13.80 5.83
C ASP A 56 -26.14 -14.25 5.43
N ARG A 57 -26.85 -13.45 4.61
CA ARG A 57 -28.18 -13.81 4.10
C ARG A 57 -28.18 -15.06 3.24
N LYS A 58 -27.11 -15.31 2.48
CA LYS A 58 -26.97 -16.56 1.71
C LYS A 58 -26.64 -17.74 2.60
N LEU A 59 -25.82 -17.53 3.63
CA LEU A 59 -25.46 -18.57 4.58
C LEU A 59 -26.69 -19.04 5.38
N GLN A 60 -27.58 -18.13 5.78
CA GLN A 60 -28.86 -18.44 6.44
C GLN A 60 -29.81 -19.31 5.61
N ARG A 61 -29.60 -19.40 4.28
CA ARG A 61 -30.39 -20.27 3.39
C ARG A 61 -29.84 -21.70 3.30
N ILE A 62 -28.65 -21.94 3.86
CA ILE A 62 -28.04 -23.27 3.88
C ILE A 62 -28.68 -24.07 5.03
N PRO A 63 -29.07 -25.33 4.80
CA PRO A 63 -29.56 -26.19 5.88
C PRO A 63 -28.53 -26.34 7.00
N SER A 64 -28.97 -26.24 8.25
CA SER A 64 -28.09 -26.42 9.43
C SER A 64 -27.37 -27.77 9.40
N SER A 65 -28.04 -28.83 8.95
CA SER A 65 -27.47 -30.17 8.77
C SER A 65 -26.28 -30.20 7.82
N PHE A 66 -26.20 -29.31 6.82
CA PHE A 66 -25.03 -29.20 5.96
C PHE A 66 -23.85 -28.58 6.69
N ILE A 67 -24.08 -27.50 7.45
CA ILE A 67 -23.05 -26.83 8.24
C ILE A 67 -22.52 -27.76 9.35
N GLU A 68 -23.43 -28.49 9.99
CA GLU A 68 -23.13 -29.52 11.00
C GLU A 68 -22.38 -30.73 10.44
N ASN A 69 -22.40 -30.97 9.13
CA ASN A 69 -21.61 -32.03 8.49
C ASN A 69 -20.39 -31.50 7.71
N PHE A 70 -20.20 -30.18 7.67
CA PHE A 70 -19.06 -29.56 7.00
C PHE A 70 -17.74 -30.03 7.64
N ASP A 71 -16.81 -30.51 6.81
CA ASP A 71 -15.53 -31.02 7.27
C ASP A 71 -14.58 -29.87 7.60
N ILE A 72 -14.14 -29.80 8.86
CA ILE A 72 -13.18 -28.79 9.33
C ILE A 72 -11.79 -29.02 8.72
N SER A 73 -11.48 -30.23 8.28
CA SER A 73 -10.18 -30.53 7.65
C SER A 73 -9.94 -29.70 6.37
N GLU A 74 -11.02 -29.21 5.74
CA GLU A 74 -10.93 -28.27 4.61
C GLU A 74 -10.33 -26.91 5.01
N PHE A 75 -10.40 -26.54 6.29
CA PHE A 75 -9.80 -25.31 6.80
C PHE A 75 -8.30 -25.48 6.98
N LYS A 76 -7.52 -24.77 6.14
CA LYS A 76 -6.08 -24.70 6.30
C LYS A 76 -5.70 -23.94 7.59
N ILE A 77 -5.10 -24.66 8.53
CA ILE A 77 -4.66 -24.15 9.83
C ILE A 77 -3.33 -23.38 9.70
N ASN A 78 -3.26 -22.21 10.33
CA ASN A 78 -2.03 -21.45 10.46
C ASN A 78 -1.11 -22.09 11.51
N THR A 79 -0.10 -22.83 11.04
CA THR A 79 0.80 -23.63 11.90
C THR A 79 1.53 -22.81 12.98
N LYS A 80 1.83 -21.52 12.74
CA LYS A 80 2.46 -20.66 13.74
C LYS A 80 1.49 -20.33 14.89
N ILE A 81 0.24 -20.08 14.55
CA ILE A 81 -0.80 -19.75 15.54
C ILE A 81 -1.24 -21.00 16.28
N HIS A 82 -1.31 -22.14 15.59
CA HIS A 82 -1.53 -23.43 16.24
C HIS A 82 -0.45 -23.73 17.29
N LYS A 83 0.84 -23.55 16.96
CA LYS A 83 1.91 -23.69 17.96
C LYS A 83 1.75 -22.76 19.16
N LEU A 84 1.37 -21.50 18.92
CA LEU A 84 1.11 -20.54 19.99
C LEU A 84 -0.10 -20.94 20.85
N LEU A 85 -1.15 -21.47 20.23
CA LEU A 85 -2.33 -21.99 20.92
C LEU A 85 -1.94 -23.13 21.86
N GLU A 86 -1.17 -24.10 21.37
CA GLU A 86 -0.65 -25.22 22.18
C GLU A 86 0.26 -24.75 23.33
N GLU A 87 1.07 -23.71 23.10
CA GLU A 87 1.87 -23.08 24.16
C GLU A 87 0.97 -22.42 25.23
N LYS A 88 -0.07 -21.70 24.81
CA LYS A 88 -0.99 -20.99 25.71
C LYS A 88 -1.86 -21.94 26.53
N LYS A 89 -2.24 -23.10 25.99
CA LYS A 89 -2.97 -24.15 26.74
C LYS A 89 -2.26 -24.59 28.01
N ARG A 90 -0.93 -24.53 28.06
CA ARG A 90 -0.14 -24.95 29.22
C ARG A 90 -0.26 -23.98 30.41
N ASN A 91 -0.52 -22.70 30.14
CA ASN A 91 -0.37 -21.62 31.12
C ASN A 91 -1.62 -20.75 31.29
N SER A 92 -2.67 -20.99 30.51
CA SER A 92 -3.92 -20.22 30.51
C SER A 92 -5.09 -21.06 30.02
N LYS A 93 -6.31 -20.71 30.45
CA LYS A 93 -7.53 -21.24 29.86
C LYS A 93 -7.65 -20.65 28.44
N VAL A 94 -7.63 -21.51 27.43
CA VAL A 94 -7.78 -21.09 26.03
C VAL A 94 -9.24 -21.21 25.63
N VAL A 95 -9.76 -20.18 24.97
CA VAL A 95 -11.12 -20.14 24.44
C VAL A 95 -11.15 -19.56 23.02
N PHE A 96 -12.09 -20.03 22.22
CA PHE A 96 -12.43 -19.43 20.94
C PHE A 96 -13.62 -18.49 21.10
N ILE A 97 -13.49 -17.27 20.59
CA ILE A 97 -14.60 -16.32 20.49
C ILE A 97 -14.61 -15.78 19.07
N SER A 98 -15.59 -16.21 18.26
CA SER A 98 -15.63 -15.91 16.83
C SER A 98 -17.04 -15.65 16.33
N ASN A 99 -17.14 -14.86 15.27
CA ASN A 99 -18.38 -14.62 14.53
C ASN A 99 -18.64 -15.69 13.46
N ALA A 100 -17.78 -16.70 13.33
CA ALA A 100 -18.04 -17.87 12.51
C ALA A 100 -19.36 -18.55 12.91
N PRO A 101 -20.01 -19.31 12.01
CA PRO A 101 -21.26 -20.01 12.33
C PRO A 101 -21.10 -20.85 13.60
N GLU A 102 -22.08 -20.79 14.49
CA GLU A 102 -21.99 -21.39 15.83
C GLU A 102 -21.58 -22.87 15.82
N GLN A 103 -22.14 -23.65 14.90
CA GLN A 103 -21.81 -25.07 14.75
C GLN A 103 -20.34 -25.28 14.37
N ILE A 104 -19.79 -24.38 13.57
CA ILE A 104 -18.38 -24.40 13.14
C ILE A 104 -17.47 -24.00 14.31
N VAL A 105 -17.88 -23.04 15.13
CA VAL A 105 -17.16 -22.66 16.35
C VAL A 105 -17.07 -23.85 17.31
N HIS A 106 -18.20 -24.51 17.60
CA HIS A 106 -18.22 -25.65 18.52
C HIS A 106 -17.40 -26.83 18.02
N LYS A 107 -17.52 -27.17 16.73
CA LYS A 107 -16.70 -28.23 16.18
C LYS A 107 -15.21 -27.90 16.19
N ALA A 108 -14.84 -26.64 15.94
CA ALA A 108 -13.44 -26.20 16.06
C ALA A 108 -12.96 -26.32 17.51
N ALA A 109 -13.78 -25.90 18.46
CA ALA A 109 -13.52 -26.01 19.89
C ALA A 109 -13.27 -27.48 20.30
N ASN A 110 -14.13 -28.39 19.85
CA ASN A 110 -13.97 -29.83 20.05
C ASN A 110 -12.68 -30.37 19.42
N TYR A 111 -12.42 -30.01 18.15
CA TYR A 111 -11.22 -30.45 17.43
C TYR A 111 -9.92 -30.03 18.13
N PHE A 112 -9.90 -28.83 18.69
CA PHE A 112 -8.75 -28.31 19.43
C PHE A 112 -8.83 -28.56 20.95
N ALA A 113 -9.84 -29.26 21.47
CA ALA A 113 -10.06 -29.49 22.89
C ALA A 113 -10.00 -28.18 23.73
N VAL A 114 -10.76 -27.17 23.32
CA VAL A 114 -10.93 -25.88 24.02
C VAL A 114 -12.41 -25.52 24.09
N ASP A 115 -12.77 -24.49 24.86
CA ASP A 115 -14.15 -23.98 24.84
C ASP A 115 -14.32 -23.02 23.65
N GLY A 116 -15.51 -23.01 23.05
CA GLY A 116 -15.81 -22.14 21.91
C GLY A 116 -17.16 -21.46 22.07
N PHE A 117 -17.17 -20.15 21.79
CA PHE A 117 -18.33 -19.29 21.91
C PHE A 117 -18.55 -18.51 20.62
N HIS A 118 -19.77 -18.54 20.12
CA HIS A 118 -20.19 -17.66 19.04
C HIS A 118 -20.43 -16.25 19.60
N ALA A 119 -20.04 -15.23 18.82
CA ALA A 119 -20.30 -13.85 19.17
C ALA A 119 -20.58 -13.00 17.92
N ASP A 120 -21.61 -12.16 18.00
CA ASP A 120 -21.86 -11.14 16.99
C ASP A 120 -20.65 -10.18 16.88
N VAL A 121 -20.54 -9.51 15.73
CA VAL A 121 -19.51 -8.49 15.50
C VAL A 121 -19.63 -7.38 16.55
N GLY A 122 -18.56 -7.20 17.33
CA GLY A 122 -18.47 -6.16 18.36
C GLY A 122 -19.06 -6.54 19.73
N LYS A 123 -19.49 -7.80 19.92
CA LYS A 123 -19.98 -8.33 21.21
C LYS A 123 -19.08 -9.44 21.79
N LYS A 124 -17.85 -9.57 21.29
CA LYS A 124 -16.93 -10.61 21.73
C LYS A 124 -16.48 -10.39 23.18
N SER A 125 -16.36 -9.14 23.63
CA SER A 125 -16.07 -8.81 25.03
C SER A 125 -17.20 -9.22 25.98
N ASP A 126 -18.45 -9.06 25.54
CA ASP A 126 -19.62 -9.30 26.39
C ASP A 126 -19.74 -10.80 26.68
N ILE A 127 -19.62 -11.63 25.65
CA ILE A 127 -19.56 -13.10 25.77
C ILE A 127 -18.41 -13.54 26.68
N LEU A 128 -17.24 -12.91 26.58
CA LEU A 128 -16.10 -13.23 27.44
C LEU A 128 -16.43 -12.95 28.92
N HIS A 129 -16.99 -11.78 29.21
CA HIS A 129 -17.36 -11.38 30.56
C HIS A 129 -18.52 -12.19 31.13
N GLU A 130 -19.52 -12.56 30.33
CA GLU A 130 -20.64 -13.41 30.80
C GLU A 130 -20.15 -14.78 31.29
N ASN A 131 -19.12 -15.33 30.66
CA ASN A 131 -18.66 -16.69 30.91
C ASN A 131 -17.50 -16.76 31.92
N PHE A 132 -16.62 -15.74 31.97
CA PHE A 132 -15.37 -15.81 32.71
C PHE A 132 -15.11 -14.59 33.60
N ASN A 133 -14.50 -14.86 34.75
CA ASN A 133 -13.83 -13.85 35.57
C ASN A 133 -12.33 -14.13 35.58
N TYR A 134 -11.49 -13.14 35.29
CA TYR A 134 -10.05 -13.36 35.07
C TYR A 134 -9.18 -12.19 35.50
N GLU A 135 -7.91 -12.49 35.81
CA GLU A 135 -6.91 -11.48 36.19
C GLU A 135 -6.14 -10.95 34.98
N ARG A 136 -5.85 -11.81 34.00
CA ARG A 136 -5.09 -11.44 32.80
C ARG A 136 -5.68 -12.02 31.52
N LEU A 137 -5.79 -11.17 30.50
CA LEU A 137 -6.34 -11.48 29.19
C LEU A 137 -5.28 -11.33 28.08
N PHE A 138 -5.08 -12.42 27.34
CA PHE A 138 -4.37 -12.43 26.06
C PHE A 138 -5.36 -12.54 24.89
N VAL A 139 -5.23 -11.71 23.86
CA VAL A 139 -6.08 -11.77 22.65
C VAL A 139 -5.24 -11.97 21.39
N CYS A 140 -5.62 -12.95 20.57
CA CYS A 140 -5.05 -13.22 19.26
C CYS A 140 -6.12 -13.07 18.16
N THR A 141 -5.95 -12.09 17.27
CA THR A 141 -6.90 -11.80 16.18
C THR A 141 -6.19 -11.22 14.95
N ASP A 142 -6.74 -11.43 13.75
CA ASP A 142 -6.33 -10.78 12.50
C ASP A 142 -7.17 -9.54 12.18
N ASN A 143 -8.23 -9.30 12.94
CA ASN A 143 -9.23 -8.30 12.62
C ASN A 143 -9.19 -7.11 13.58
N LYS A 144 -8.95 -5.91 13.03
CA LYS A 144 -8.95 -4.68 13.82
C LYS A 144 -10.33 -4.32 14.36
N SER A 145 -11.41 -4.89 13.80
CA SER A 145 -12.76 -4.62 14.27
C SER A 145 -13.12 -5.35 15.58
N ASP A 146 -12.28 -6.27 16.06
CA ASP A 146 -12.39 -6.84 17.41
C ASP A 146 -11.89 -5.82 18.46
N THR A 147 -12.26 -4.55 18.28
CA THR A 147 -11.82 -3.44 19.13
C THR A 147 -12.31 -3.59 20.56
N ASP A 148 -13.46 -4.23 20.74
CA ASP A 148 -14.06 -4.57 22.02
C ASP A 148 -13.12 -5.47 22.84
N LEU A 149 -12.67 -6.60 22.29
CA LEU A 149 -11.67 -7.46 22.94
C LEU A 149 -10.30 -6.78 23.07
N LEU A 150 -9.84 -6.11 22.02
CA LEU A 150 -8.50 -5.50 21.98
C LEU A 150 -8.33 -4.33 22.95
N LYS A 151 -9.42 -3.70 23.40
CA LYS A 151 -9.41 -2.62 24.40
C LYS A 151 -9.21 -3.14 25.81
N ILE A 152 -9.76 -4.31 26.12
CA ILE A 152 -9.73 -4.91 27.47
C ILE A 152 -8.56 -5.89 27.66
N ALA A 153 -7.81 -6.21 26.60
CA ALA A 153 -6.69 -7.16 26.64
C ALA A 153 -5.41 -6.55 27.24
N ASP A 154 -4.80 -7.27 28.18
CA ASP A 154 -3.47 -6.94 28.73
C ASP A 154 -2.37 -7.21 27.70
N ASP A 155 -2.46 -8.35 27.02
CA ASP A 155 -1.54 -8.76 25.96
C ASP A 155 -2.30 -9.00 24.66
N LYS A 156 -1.75 -8.53 23.54
CA LYS A 156 -2.39 -8.69 22.22
C LYS A 156 -1.42 -9.10 21.13
N LEU A 157 -1.84 -10.07 20.33
CA LEU A 157 -1.18 -10.47 19.11
C LEU A 157 -2.08 -10.18 17.91
N PHE A 158 -1.66 -9.23 17.08
CA PHE A 158 -2.36 -8.89 15.86
C PHE A 158 -1.73 -9.58 14.64
N ILE A 159 -2.47 -10.50 14.01
CA ILE A 159 -2.00 -11.22 12.82
C ILE A 159 -2.20 -10.35 11.59
N LYS A 160 -1.13 -9.70 11.15
CA LYS A 160 -1.16 -8.96 9.89
C LYS A 160 -0.93 -9.92 8.72
N LYS A 161 -1.94 -10.12 7.86
CA LYS A 161 -1.76 -10.82 6.59
C LYS A 161 -0.68 -10.12 5.75
N THR A 162 0.35 -10.88 5.33
CA THR A 162 1.40 -10.36 4.45
C THR A 162 0.80 -10.02 3.08
N GLU A 163 0.79 -8.75 2.68
CA GLU A 163 0.26 -8.32 1.38
C GLU A 163 1.26 -8.61 0.24
N LYS A 164 1.49 -9.89 -0.07
CA LYS A 164 2.47 -10.34 -1.09
C LYS A 164 2.22 -9.76 -2.49
N LYS A 165 0.96 -9.51 -2.84
CA LYS A 165 0.55 -9.01 -4.17
C LYS A 165 1.20 -7.67 -4.53
N LYS A 166 1.48 -6.81 -3.54
CA LYS A 166 2.07 -5.49 -3.76
C LYS A 166 3.46 -5.57 -4.40
N PHE A 167 4.19 -6.67 -4.21
CA PHE A 167 5.50 -6.85 -4.82
C PHE A 167 5.44 -7.12 -6.33
N TYR A 168 4.38 -7.78 -6.81
CA TYR A 168 4.28 -8.20 -8.22
C TYR A 168 3.51 -7.23 -9.10
N ILE A 169 2.48 -6.57 -8.55
CA ILE A 169 1.60 -5.68 -9.33
C ILE A 169 2.25 -4.28 -9.44
N PRO A 170 2.46 -3.76 -10.66
CA PRO A 170 2.91 -2.39 -10.90
C PRO A 170 2.04 -1.34 -10.22
N LEU A 171 2.64 -0.25 -9.76
CA LEU A 171 2.05 0.85 -8.96
C LEU A 171 1.52 0.46 -7.58
N LEU A 172 1.11 -0.80 -7.37
CA LEU A 172 0.56 -1.25 -6.09
C LEU A 172 1.61 -1.18 -4.97
N TYR A 173 2.88 -1.45 -5.27
CA TYR A 173 3.96 -1.31 -4.29
C TYR A 173 4.07 0.13 -3.79
N THR A 174 4.07 1.09 -4.71
CA THR A 174 4.16 2.53 -4.43
C THR A 174 2.96 2.99 -3.63
N LEU A 175 1.75 2.60 -4.02
CA LEU A 175 0.52 2.97 -3.30
C LEU A 175 0.49 2.39 -1.87
N LYS A 176 0.91 1.14 -1.69
CA LYS A 176 0.87 0.47 -0.39
C LYS A 176 2.04 0.82 0.55
N THR A 177 3.14 1.36 0.04
CA THR A 177 4.33 1.66 0.86
C THR A 177 4.68 3.15 0.96
N ARG A 178 4.31 3.96 -0.04
CA ARG A 178 4.65 5.40 -0.11
C ARG A 178 3.43 6.29 0.07
N TYR A 179 2.27 5.88 -0.44
CA TYR A 179 1.04 6.68 -0.49
C TYR A 179 -0.12 6.00 0.24
N ILE A 180 0.08 5.74 1.53
CA ILE A 180 -0.84 4.93 2.35
C ILE A 180 -2.17 5.66 2.57
N GLY A 181 -3.28 4.95 2.34
CA GLY A 181 -4.64 5.43 2.59
C GLY A 181 -5.17 6.37 1.51
N ILE A 182 -6.41 6.84 1.67
CA ILE A 182 -7.12 7.66 0.68
C ILE A 182 -6.42 9.01 0.43
N LEU A 183 -5.96 9.69 1.49
CA LEU A 183 -5.23 10.95 1.38
C LEU A 183 -3.87 10.74 0.69
N GLY A 184 -3.21 9.61 0.94
CA GLY A 184 -1.99 9.22 0.24
C GLY A 184 -2.25 9.02 -1.25
N PHE A 185 -3.32 8.31 -1.61
CA PHE A 185 -3.73 8.12 -3.00
C PHE A 185 -4.02 9.45 -3.72
N ILE A 186 -4.77 10.36 -3.08
CA ILE A 186 -5.00 11.71 -3.61
C ILE A 186 -3.68 12.46 -3.82
N SER A 187 -2.75 12.37 -2.85
CA SER A 187 -1.42 12.94 -3.00
C SER A 187 -0.66 12.36 -4.19
N PHE A 188 -0.79 11.06 -4.47
CA PHE A 188 -0.15 10.43 -5.61
C PHE A 188 -0.69 10.97 -6.93
N LEU A 189 -2.02 11.11 -7.04
CA LEU A 189 -2.66 11.67 -8.22
C LEU A 189 -2.16 13.09 -8.51
N ILE A 190 -2.22 13.97 -7.51
CA ILE A 190 -1.87 15.39 -7.69
C ILE A 190 -0.36 15.60 -7.92
N THR A 191 0.51 14.85 -7.23
CA THR A 191 1.96 15.11 -7.26
C THR A 191 2.75 14.29 -8.28
N SER A 192 2.08 13.35 -8.97
CA SER A 192 2.71 12.47 -9.95
C SER A 192 1.85 12.26 -11.19
N VAL A 193 0.60 11.83 -11.06
CA VAL A 193 -0.22 11.42 -12.22
C VAL A 193 -0.72 12.61 -13.04
N PHE A 194 -1.40 13.57 -12.42
CA PHE A 194 -1.99 14.71 -13.13
C PHE A 194 -0.95 15.60 -13.83
N PRO A 195 0.18 15.97 -13.20
CA PRO A 195 1.22 16.70 -13.91
C PRO A 195 1.69 15.94 -15.15
N SER A 196 1.91 14.62 -15.05
CA SER A 196 2.33 13.82 -16.20
C SER A 196 1.29 13.77 -17.32
N ILE A 197 -0.01 13.71 -17.00
CA ILE A 197 -1.09 13.76 -18.01
C ILE A 197 -1.18 15.14 -18.67
N LEU A 198 -1.06 16.23 -17.91
CA LEU A 198 -1.11 17.58 -18.45
C LEU A 198 0.04 17.85 -19.42
N TYR A 199 1.26 17.43 -19.06
CA TYR A 199 2.40 17.52 -19.97
C TYR A 199 2.22 16.62 -21.20
N PHE A 200 1.67 15.41 -21.05
CA PHE A 200 1.37 14.53 -22.19
C PHE A 200 0.46 15.24 -23.20
N TYR A 201 -0.61 15.87 -22.73
CA TYR A 201 -1.59 16.53 -23.59
C TYR A 201 -1.03 17.73 -24.37
N ILE A 202 0.02 18.40 -23.88
CA ILE A 202 0.65 19.48 -24.64
C ILE A 202 1.76 18.99 -25.56
N PHE A 203 2.49 17.95 -25.17
CA PHE A 203 3.60 17.46 -25.98
C PHE A 203 3.17 16.55 -27.12
N ILE A 204 1.92 16.08 -27.12
CA ILE A 204 1.36 15.34 -28.24
C ILE A 204 1.06 16.29 -29.42
N LYS A 205 1.56 15.93 -30.60
CA LYS A 205 1.21 16.55 -31.90
C LYS A 205 0.45 15.60 -32.83
N ASP A 206 0.17 14.40 -32.34
CA ASP A 206 -0.36 13.29 -33.11
C ASP A 206 -1.87 13.44 -33.32
N GLU A 207 -2.32 13.18 -34.55
CA GLU A 207 -3.74 13.22 -34.92
C GLU A 207 -4.52 12.08 -34.25
N ASN A 208 -3.85 10.98 -33.89
CA ASN A 208 -4.48 9.83 -33.24
C ASN A 208 -4.29 9.81 -31.71
N ILE A 209 -5.00 10.71 -31.03
CA ILE A 209 -4.90 10.89 -29.57
C ILE A 209 -5.15 9.61 -28.76
N ASN A 210 -5.98 8.69 -29.25
CA ASN A 210 -6.26 7.42 -28.58
C ASN A 210 -5.02 6.52 -28.56
N GLN A 211 -4.38 6.34 -29.71
CA GLN A 211 -3.17 5.53 -29.84
C GLN A 211 -2.01 6.11 -29.03
N SER A 212 -1.84 7.44 -29.07
CA SER A 212 -0.82 8.11 -28.29
C SER A 212 -1.10 8.04 -26.79
N GLY A 213 -2.38 8.11 -26.37
CA GLY A 213 -2.80 7.95 -24.98
C GLY A 213 -2.45 6.56 -24.42
N ILE A 214 -2.73 5.51 -25.21
CA ILE A 214 -2.32 4.13 -24.87
C ILE A 214 -0.79 4.05 -24.78
N SER A 215 -0.08 4.64 -25.73
CA SER A 215 1.38 4.63 -25.77
C SER A 215 1.99 5.34 -24.55
N PHE A 216 1.44 6.50 -24.16
CA PHE A 216 1.83 7.20 -22.95
C PHE A 216 1.58 6.36 -21.69
N LEU A 217 0.41 5.72 -21.59
CA LEU A 217 0.09 4.87 -20.44
C LEU A 217 1.07 3.69 -20.33
N CYS A 218 1.37 3.01 -21.44
CA CYS A 218 2.37 1.94 -21.50
C CYS A 218 3.75 2.44 -21.06
N SER A 219 4.23 3.55 -21.63
CA SER A 219 5.51 4.16 -21.28
C SER A 219 5.59 4.58 -19.80
N TYR A 220 4.53 5.22 -19.29
CA TYR A 220 4.42 5.59 -17.88
C TYR A 220 4.46 4.37 -16.96
N LEU A 221 3.75 3.29 -17.30
CA LEU A 221 3.75 2.06 -16.52
C LEU A 221 5.08 1.32 -16.58
N ILE A 222 5.78 1.31 -17.72
CA ILE A 222 7.15 0.77 -17.85
C ILE A 222 8.08 1.51 -16.89
N VAL A 223 8.14 2.84 -16.98
CA VAL A 223 9.04 3.66 -16.16
C VAL A 223 8.74 3.48 -14.68
N ASN A 224 7.47 3.52 -14.28
CA ASN A 224 7.10 3.30 -12.88
C ASN A 224 7.39 1.86 -12.43
N SER A 225 7.31 0.86 -13.31
CA SER A 225 7.66 -0.54 -12.97
C SER A 225 9.15 -0.69 -12.69
N ILE A 226 10.01 -0.10 -13.53
CA ILE A 226 11.47 -0.05 -13.32
C ILE A 226 11.79 0.68 -12.01
N TYR A 227 11.12 1.82 -11.81
CA TYR A 227 11.29 2.63 -10.62
C TYR A 227 10.88 1.89 -9.33
N GLU A 228 9.81 1.09 -9.39
CA GLU A 228 9.39 0.23 -8.28
C GLU A 228 10.33 -0.94 -8.02
N ILE A 229 10.96 -1.53 -9.04
CA ILE A 229 12.03 -2.52 -8.84
C ILE A 229 13.14 -1.91 -7.98
N GLY A 230 13.59 -0.69 -8.32
CA GLY A 230 14.57 0.05 -7.54
C GLY A 230 14.12 0.28 -6.09
N TYR A 231 12.86 0.64 -5.87
CA TYR A 231 12.29 0.79 -4.53
C TYR A 231 12.23 -0.52 -3.73
N ILE A 232 11.84 -1.62 -4.36
CA ILE A 232 11.77 -2.93 -3.71
C ILE A 232 13.17 -3.37 -3.27
N ILE A 233 14.16 -3.28 -4.16
CA ILE A 233 15.55 -3.60 -3.83
C ILE A 233 16.06 -2.72 -2.69
N ASN A 234 15.78 -1.42 -2.75
CA ASN A 234 16.19 -0.48 -1.71
C ASN A 234 15.57 -0.81 -0.34
N ASP A 235 14.27 -1.08 -0.30
CA ASP A 235 13.57 -1.35 0.95
C ASP A 235 13.95 -2.73 1.53
N VAL A 236 14.26 -3.73 0.69
CA VAL A 236 14.68 -5.08 1.11
C VAL A 236 16.14 -5.13 1.58
N TYR A 237 17.07 -4.53 0.82
CA TYR A 237 18.52 -4.66 1.05
C TYR A 237 19.19 -3.36 1.48
N SER A 238 19.05 -2.29 0.68
CA SER A 238 19.86 -1.06 0.85
C SER A 238 19.54 -0.29 2.14
N SER A 239 18.30 -0.35 2.62
CA SER A 239 17.86 0.32 3.84
C SER A 239 18.69 -0.09 5.06
N ARG A 240 19.20 -1.33 5.11
CA ARG A 240 20.03 -1.83 6.22
C ARG A 240 21.37 -1.10 6.38
N LYS A 241 21.86 -0.50 5.31
CA LYS A 241 23.14 0.23 5.28
C LYS A 241 22.98 1.71 5.68
N GLU A 242 21.75 2.19 5.90
CA GLU A 242 21.49 3.58 6.26
C GLU A 242 21.64 3.82 7.76
N LYS A 243 22.25 4.95 8.14
CA LYS A 243 22.32 5.39 9.55
C LYS A 243 20.92 5.62 10.16
N SER A 244 19.95 6.04 9.35
CA SER A 244 18.57 6.35 9.76
C SER A 244 17.56 5.84 8.72
N PRO A 245 17.32 4.51 8.68
CA PRO A 245 16.50 3.90 7.63
C PRO A 245 15.02 4.26 7.79
N THR A 246 14.36 4.51 6.66
CA THR A 246 12.90 4.56 6.63
C THR A 246 12.36 3.14 6.45
N LEU A 247 11.96 2.51 7.55
CA LEU A 247 11.37 1.17 7.53
C LEU A 247 9.92 1.22 7.00
N ARG A 248 9.66 0.55 5.89
CA ARG A 248 8.36 0.56 5.21
C ARG A 248 7.72 -0.82 5.04
N LEU A 249 8.53 -1.87 5.18
CA LEU A 249 8.10 -3.26 5.14
C LEU A 249 8.01 -3.79 6.56
N SER A 250 6.98 -4.59 6.83
CA SER A 250 6.94 -5.41 8.05
C SER A 250 7.97 -6.54 7.97
N LYS A 251 8.33 -7.13 9.11
CA LYS A 251 9.30 -8.23 9.17
C LYS A 251 8.95 -9.40 8.22
N GLN A 252 7.67 -9.80 8.18
CA GLN A 252 7.20 -10.86 7.29
C GLN A 252 7.30 -10.48 5.80
N GLU A 253 7.07 -9.21 5.46
CA GLU A 253 7.19 -8.72 4.08
C GLU A 253 8.65 -8.62 3.66
N LEU A 254 9.54 -8.29 4.59
CA LEU A 254 10.98 -8.28 4.38
C LEU A 254 11.48 -9.71 4.10
N GLU A 255 11.15 -10.68 4.97
CA GLU A 255 11.49 -12.10 4.79
C GLU A 255 10.95 -12.64 3.45
N PHE A 256 9.71 -12.27 3.09
CA PHE A 256 9.13 -12.63 1.79
C PHE A 256 9.91 -12.03 0.61
N GLY A 257 10.24 -10.74 0.69
CA GLY A 257 10.98 -10.01 -0.34
C GLY A 257 12.37 -10.60 -0.56
N GLU A 258 13.11 -10.91 0.51
CA GLU A 258 14.42 -11.54 0.44
C GLU A 258 14.36 -12.92 -0.24
N LYS A 259 13.42 -13.77 0.19
CA LYS A 259 13.29 -15.12 -0.35
C LYS A 259 12.86 -15.15 -1.82
N ASN A 260 12.17 -14.11 -2.31
CA ASN A 260 11.53 -14.12 -3.63
C ASN A 260 12.01 -13.00 -4.56
N ILE A 261 13.10 -12.29 -4.25
CA ILE A 261 13.49 -11.09 -5.00
C ILE A 261 13.65 -11.34 -6.50
N LEU A 262 14.33 -12.44 -6.88
CA LEU A 262 14.55 -12.80 -8.28
C LEU A 262 13.23 -13.04 -9.00
N ARG A 263 12.30 -13.77 -8.35
CA ARG A 263 10.96 -14.01 -8.90
C ARG A 263 10.17 -12.71 -9.05
N ILE A 264 10.28 -11.78 -8.10
CA ILE A 264 9.63 -10.47 -8.16
C ILE A 264 10.16 -9.66 -9.35
N ILE A 265 11.48 -9.61 -9.52
CA ILE A 265 12.12 -8.90 -10.63
C ILE A 265 11.72 -9.52 -11.97
N ASN A 266 11.79 -10.84 -12.12
CA ASN A 266 11.45 -11.52 -13.38
C ASN A 266 10.01 -11.28 -13.80
N ILE A 267 9.04 -11.34 -12.87
CA ILE A 267 7.63 -11.06 -13.19
C ILE A 267 7.45 -9.60 -13.62
N ARG A 268 8.16 -8.65 -13.00
CA ARG A 268 8.09 -7.23 -13.40
C ARG A 268 8.76 -6.98 -14.74
N LEU A 269 9.87 -7.64 -15.03
CA LEU A 269 10.52 -7.58 -16.34
C LEU A 269 9.61 -8.16 -17.42
N LEU A 270 8.94 -9.28 -17.17
CA LEU A 270 7.95 -9.84 -18.10
C LEU A 270 6.81 -8.84 -18.39
N PHE A 271 6.31 -8.17 -17.34
CA PHE A 271 5.30 -7.12 -17.51
C PHE A 271 5.83 -5.94 -18.34
N ILE A 272 7.07 -5.50 -18.11
CA ILE A 272 7.72 -4.44 -18.90
C ILE A 272 7.85 -4.87 -20.37
N ILE A 273 8.28 -6.10 -20.63
CA ILE A 273 8.41 -6.66 -21.99
C ILE A 273 7.05 -6.67 -22.69
N LEU A 274 5.98 -7.09 -22.00
CA LEU A 274 4.62 -7.07 -22.54
C LEU A 274 4.15 -5.65 -22.89
N LEU A 275 4.38 -4.66 -22.02
CA LEU A 275 4.03 -3.28 -22.33
C LEU A 275 4.86 -2.72 -23.48
N TYR A 276 6.13 -3.10 -23.56
CA TYR A 276 7.02 -2.69 -24.64
C TYR A 276 6.61 -3.31 -25.97
N SER A 277 6.18 -4.58 -26.00
CA SER A 277 5.67 -5.21 -27.23
C SER A 277 4.40 -4.53 -27.74
N ILE A 278 3.51 -4.09 -26.84
CA ILE A 278 2.36 -3.26 -27.22
C ILE A 278 2.82 -1.96 -27.90
N LEU A 279 3.85 -1.29 -27.35
CA LEU A 279 4.40 -0.09 -27.99
C LEU A 279 4.95 -0.38 -29.40
N ILE A 280 5.60 -1.54 -29.61
CA ILE A 280 6.11 -1.95 -30.93
C ILE A 280 4.94 -2.09 -31.91
N CYS A 281 3.87 -2.78 -31.50
CA CYS A 281 2.68 -2.96 -32.34
C CYS A 281 1.99 -1.64 -32.70
N LEU A 282 2.13 -0.60 -31.87
CA LEU A 282 1.61 0.74 -32.13
C LEU A 282 2.57 1.59 -32.99
N ASN A 283 3.67 1.03 -33.52
CA ASN A 283 4.73 1.75 -34.25
C ASN A 283 5.31 2.96 -33.49
N ASN A 284 5.19 2.97 -32.16
CA ASN A 284 5.57 4.09 -31.30
C ASN A 284 6.85 3.80 -30.50
N VAL A 285 7.69 2.89 -31.00
CA VAL A 285 8.95 2.53 -30.35
C VAL A 285 10.10 3.36 -30.90
N LYS A 286 10.75 4.06 -29.98
CA LYS A 286 12.04 4.70 -30.21
C LYS A 286 13.10 3.97 -29.41
N SER A 287 14.21 3.63 -30.05
CA SER A 287 15.41 3.06 -29.40
C SER A 287 15.86 3.87 -28.18
N VAL A 288 15.62 5.18 -28.21
CA VAL A 288 15.85 6.13 -27.11
C VAL A 288 15.15 5.71 -25.80
N LEU A 289 13.90 5.23 -25.85
CA LEU A 289 13.18 4.81 -24.63
C LEU A 289 13.93 3.66 -23.92
N TYR A 290 14.40 2.68 -24.68
CA TYR A 290 15.15 1.54 -24.14
C TYR A 290 16.45 1.97 -23.46
N ILE A 291 17.22 2.85 -24.12
CA ILE A 291 18.47 3.40 -23.57
C ILE A 291 18.21 4.13 -22.24
N PHE A 292 17.17 4.96 -22.17
CA PHE A 292 16.84 5.69 -20.95
C PHE A 292 16.29 4.80 -19.82
N CYS A 293 15.59 3.72 -20.15
CA CYS A 293 15.20 2.70 -19.18
C CYS A 293 16.41 1.96 -18.59
N LEU A 294 17.40 1.59 -19.42
CA LEU A 294 18.67 1.03 -18.96
C LEU A 294 19.43 2.02 -18.09
N LEU A 295 19.51 3.29 -18.51
CA LEU A 295 20.15 4.35 -17.73
C LEU A 295 19.46 4.55 -16.37
N LEU A 296 18.12 4.51 -16.31
CA LEU A 296 17.38 4.57 -15.05
C LEU A 296 17.73 3.41 -14.12
N MET A 297 17.87 2.18 -14.64
CA MET A 297 18.33 1.04 -13.85
C MET A 297 19.76 1.25 -13.33
N SER A 298 20.67 1.72 -14.18
CA SER A 298 22.06 2.03 -13.80
C SER A 298 22.13 3.11 -12.71
N ILE A 299 21.31 4.16 -12.80
CA ILE A 299 21.21 5.20 -11.77
C ILE A 299 20.74 4.59 -10.44
N TYR A 300 19.81 3.63 -10.45
CA TYR A 300 19.38 2.92 -9.23
C TYR A 300 20.51 2.09 -8.60
N LEU A 301 21.30 1.38 -9.41
CA LEU A 301 22.46 0.63 -8.92
C LEU A 301 23.45 1.56 -8.23
N VAL A 302 23.75 2.69 -8.86
CA VAL A 302 24.63 3.73 -8.31
C VAL A 302 24.02 4.33 -7.04
N HIS A 303 22.73 4.68 -7.05
CA HIS A 303 22.03 5.25 -5.89
C HIS A 303 22.11 4.35 -4.65
N ASN A 304 21.97 3.04 -4.83
CA ASN A 304 22.03 2.05 -3.76
C ASN A 304 23.44 1.89 -3.15
N ASN A 305 24.48 2.24 -3.90
CA ASN A 305 25.88 2.12 -3.49
C ASN A 305 26.50 3.44 -2.98
N ILE A 306 25.88 4.59 -3.28
CA ILE A 306 26.38 5.90 -2.84
C ILE A 306 26.20 6.12 -1.33
N ASN A 307 27.19 6.79 -0.72
CA ASN A 307 27.14 7.29 0.65
C ASN A 307 25.94 8.21 0.91
N SER A 308 25.29 8.03 2.05
CA SER A 308 24.02 8.70 2.40
C SER A 308 24.01 10.22 2.18
N ARG A 309 25.12 10.93 2.43
CA ARG A 309 25.25 12.39 2.23
C ARG A 309 25.05 12.85 0.77
N TYR A 310 25.51 12.06 -0.20
CA TYR A 310 25.48 12.42 -1.63
C TYR A 310 24.29 11.79 -2.39
N ARG A 311 23.47 10.97 -1.72
CA ARG A 311 22.30 10.32 -2.35
C ARG A 311 21.26 11.29 -2.89
N PHE A 312 21.27 12.56 -2.47
CA PHE A 312 20.36 13.56 -3.03
C PHE A 312 20.62 13.81 -4.51
N LEU A 313 21.87 13.71 -4.98
CA LEU A 313 22.23 13.88 -6.40
C LEU A 313 21.64 12.76 -7.25
N SER A 314 21.88 11.51 -6.87
CA SER A 314 21.30 10.36 -7.56
C SER A 314 19.77 10.32 -7.43
N ASN A 315 19.21 10.72 -6.28
CA ASN A 315 17.76 10.89 -6.15
C ASN A 315 17.21 11.96 -7.12
N SER A 316 17.94 13.06 -7.34
CA SER A 316 17.55 14.08 -8.31
C SER A 316 17.44 13.50 -9.71
N LEU A 317 18.45 12.73 -10.14
CA LEU A 317 18.45 12.04 -11.43
C LEU A 317 17.28 11.05 -11.52
N LEU A 318 17.07 10.23 -10.49
CA LEU A 318 15.97 9.27 -10.43
C LEU A 318 14.59 9.94 -10.60
N VAL A 319 14.34 11.04 -9.89
CA VAL A 319 13.07 11.76 -9.98
C VAL A 319 12.93 12.42 -11.36
N THR A 320 14.00 13.02 -11.88
CA THR A 320 14.03 13.66 -13.19
C THR A 320 13.69 12.68 -14.30
N PHE A 321 14.36 11.54 -14.32
CA PHE A 321 14.11 10.48 -15.31
C PHE A 321 12.71 9.89 -15.18
N ARG A 322 12.22 9.69 -13.95
CA ARG A 322 10.84 9.21 -13.75
C ARG A 322 9.80 10.09 -14.45
N PHE A 323 10.00 11.41 -14.44
CA PHE A 323 9.08 12.33 -15.08
C PHE A 323 9.34 12.50 -16.58
N LEU A 324 10.59 12.49 -17.03
CA LEU A 324 10.94 12.75 -18.43
C LEU A 324 10.77 11.54 -19.35
N VAL A 325 11.20 10.37 -18.89
CA VAL A 325 11.28 9.16 -19.73
C VAL A 325 9.94 8.75 -20.34
N PRO A 326 8.79 8.87 -19.63
CA PRO A 326 7.48 8.57 -20.21
C PRO A 326 7.18 9.34 -21.52
N PHE A 327 7.76 10.53 -21.70
CA PHE A 327 7.53 11.39 -22.86
C PHE A 327 8.48 11.13 -24.04
N LEU A 328 9.55 10.34 -23.84
CA LEU A 328 10.57 10.08 -24.87
C LEU A 328 10.05 9.30 -26.09
N ILE A 329 8.86 8.67 -25.98
CA ILE A 329 8.21 7.99 -27.11
C ILE A 329 7.67 8.96 -28.15
N PHE A 330 7.33 10.20 -27.76
CA PHE A 330 6.77 11.19 -28.66
C PHE A 330 7.89 11.95 -29.38
N PRO A 331 7.64 12.51 -30.58
CA PRO A 331 8.53 13.50 -31.16
C PRO A 331 8.54 14.74 -30.26
N ILE A 332 9.51 14.79 -29.35
CA ILE A 332 9.61 15.84 -28.34
C ILE A 332 9.96 17.16 -29.03
N GLN A 333 9.01 18.08 -29.09
CA GLN A 333 9.27 19.50 -29.36
C GLN A 333 9.42 20.27 -28.04
N MET A 334 10.26 19.78 -27.13
CA MET A 334 10.53 20.49 -25.89
C MET A 334 11.71 21.42 -26.13
N ASN A 335 11.42 22.72 -26.23
CA ASN A 335 12.48 23.72 -26.19
C ASN A 335 13.12 23.70 -24.78
N LEU A 336 14.32 24.26 -24.68
CA LEU A 336 15.08 24.30 -23.42
C LEU A 336 14.27 24.94 -22.27
N ILE A 337 13.49 25.97 -22.57
CA ILE A 337 12.65 26.67 -21.59
C ILE A 337 11.57 25.74 -21.01
N SER A 338 10.88 24.98 -21.86
CA SER A 338 9.85 24.02 -21.44
C SER A 338 10.45 22.91 -20.59
N PHE A 339 11.64 22.42 -20.96
CA PHE A 339 12.37 21.43 -20.15
C PHE A 339 12.71 21.96 -18.76
N ILE A 340 13.28 23.18 -18.71
CA ILE A 340 13.61 23.86 -17.45
C ILE A 340 12.34 24.04 -16.61
N SER A 341 11.23 24.47 -17.23
CA SER A 341 9.97 24.68 -16.53
C SER A 341 9.43 23.38 -15.89
N LEU A 342 9.49 22.26 -16.62
CA LEU A 342 9.13 20.93 -16.10
C LEU A 342 10.04 20.50 -14.95
N PHE A 343 11.36 20.66 -15.13
CA PHE A 343 12.37 20.30 -14.14
C PHE A 343 12.21 21.08 -12.82
N ILE A 344 11.99 22.39 -12.91
CA ILE A 344 11.78 23.26 -11.75
C ILE A 344 10.46 22.89 -11.06
N THR A 345 9.36 22.70 -11.81
CA THR A 345 8.05 22.39 -11.23
C THR A 345 8.02 21.09 -10.41
N LEU A 346 8.69 20.04 -10.88
CA LEU A 346 8.52 18.69 -10.35
C LEU A 346 9.81 18.12 -9.70
N PRO A 347 10.88 17.79 -10.45
CA PRO A 347 12.13 17.29 -9.87
C PRO A 347 12.79 18.20 -8.84
N LEU A 348 12.96 19.49 -9.12
CA LEU A 348 13.81 20.37 -8.31
C LEU A 348 13.32 20.46 -6.86
N LEU A 349 12.02 20.67 -6.64
CA LEU A 349 11.48 20.72 -5.27
C LEU A 349 11.64 19.38 -4.54
N LYS A 350 11.44 18.25 -5.23
CA LYS A 350 11.62 16.91 -4.65
C LYS A 350 13.07 16.69 -4.24
N THR A 351 14.03 17.15 -5.05
CA THR A 351 15.46 17.12 -4.74
C THR A 351 15.81 18.00 -3.54
N ALA A 352 15.35 19.26 -3.54
CA ALA A 352 15.57 20.18 -2.41
C ALA A 352 14.98 19.62 -1.11
N THR A 353 13.76 19.09 -1.16
CA THR A 353 13.10 18.44 -0.02
C THR A 353 13.92 17.24 0.47
N TYR A 354 14.42 16.40 -0.42
CA TYR A 354 15.25 15.25 -0.04
C TYR A 354 16.57 15.70 0.61
N PHE A 355 17.20 16.74 0.06
CA PHE A 355 18.42 17.32 0.60
C PHE A 355 18.21 17.78 2.05
N PHE A 356 17.21 18.63 2.31
CA PHE A 356 16.90 19.08 3.67
C PHE A 356 16.63 17.90 4.61
N LYS A 357 15.91 16.88 4.14
CA LYS A 357 15.58 15.70 4.95
C LYS A 357 16.76 14.86 5.39
N LYS A 358 17.84 14.82 4.62
CA LYS A 358 18.98 13.92 4.85
C LYS A 358 20.25 14.63 5.32
N ASN A 359 20.39 15.92 5.04
CA ASN A 359 21.63 16.67 5.26
C ASN A 359 21.50 17.85 6.23
N CYS A 360 20.28 18.24 6.63
CA CYS A 360 20.07 19.39 7.51
C CYS A 360 19.20 19.00 8.71
N ASP A 361 19.40 19.68 9.83
CA ASP A 361 18.41 19.72 10.89
C ASP A 361 17.34 20.74 10.52
N TYR A 362 16.09 20.28 10.42
CA TYR A 362 14.97 21.10 9.98
C TYR A 362 13.73 20.79 10.81
N SER A 363 12.85 21.78 10.97
CA SER A 363 11.51 21.54 11.52
C SER A 363 10.52 21.18 10.40
N GLU A 364 9.55 20.31 10.69
CA GLU A 364 8.51 20.00 9.70
C GLU A 364 7.74 21.25 9.25
N LYS A 365 7.57 22.21 10.15
CA LYS A 365 6.95 23.52 9.87
C LYS A 365 7.76 24.30 8.83
N PHE A 366 9.08 24.36 8.97
CA PHE A 366 9.96 25.01 8.01
C PHE A 366 9.81 24.37 6.62
N LEU A 367 9.91 23.04 6.52
CA LEU A 367 9.85 22.35 5.23
C LEU A 367 8.49 22.53 4.53
N ASN A 368 7.40 22.53 5.29
CA ASN A 368 6.07 22.79 4.76
C ASN A 368 5.93 24.23 4.22
N ASN A 369 6.42 25.21 4.98
CA ASN A 369 6.42 26.62 4.56
C ASN A 369 7.29 26.84 3.32
N PHE A 370 8.47 26.22 3.27
CA PHE A 370 9.35 26.25 2.10
C PHE A 370 8.63 25.75 0.85
N GLN A 371 7.94 24.61 0.92
CA GLN A 371 7.19 24.04 -0.20
C GLN A 371 6.01 24.92 -0.64
N LEU A 372 5.32 25.56 0.30
CA LEU A 372 4.24 26.52 0.02
C LEU A 372 4.76 27.75 -0.73
N ILE A 373 5.77 28.41 -0.16
CA ILE A 373 6.38 29.62 -0.73
C ILE A 373 6.94 29.30 -2.11
N TYR A 374 7.62 28.15 -2.25
CA TYR A 374 8.17 27.71 -3.52
C TYR A 374 7.12 27.65 -4.63
N TYR A 375 6.00 26.95 -4.41
CA TYR A 375 4.97 26.82 -5.45
C TYR A 375 4.21 28.11 -5.69
N PHE A 376 4.03 28.95 -4.66
CA PHE A 376 3.45 30.28 -4.81
C PHE A 376 4.30 31.15 -5.72
N VAL A 377 5.59 31.31 -5.40
CA VAL A 377 6.54 32.09 -6.20
C VAL A 377 6.64 31.53 -7.62
N LEU A 378 6.70 30.21 -7.77
CA LEU A 378 6.77 29.57 -9.08
C LEU A 378 5.50 29.79 -9.91
N SER A 379 4.32 29.81 -9.28
CA SER A 379 3.06 30.14 -9.98
C SER A 379 3.03 31.59 -10.47
N LEU A 380 3.51 32.55 -9.67
CA LEU A 380 3.65 33.95 -10.09
C LEU A 380 4.64 34.08 -11.25
N LEU A 381 5.81 33.44 -11.15
CA LEU A 381 6.82 33.45 -12.21
C LEU A 381 6.28 32.87 -13.52
N PHE A 382 5.60 31.72 -13.49
CA PHE A 382 5.04 31.18 -14.72
C PHE A 382 3.85 31.97 -15.26
N THR A 383 3.08 32.67 -14.41
CA THR A 383 2.06 33.61 -14.87
C THR A 383 2.72 34.72 -15.70
N LEU A 384 3.76 35.36 -15.17
CA LEU A 384 4.52 36.40 -15.88
C LEU A 384 5.18 35.87 -17.15
N CYS A 385 5.87 34.73 -17.08
CA CYS A 385 6.49 34.12 -18.26
C CYS A 385 5.47 33.72 -19.32
N SER A 386 4.29 33.23 -18.92
CA SER A 386 3.23 32.86 -19.85
C SER A 386 2.65 34.08 -20.58
N PHE A 387 2.55 35.23 -19.89
CA PHE A 387 2.11 36.48 -20.49
C PHE A 387 3.13 37.06 -21.48
N ILE A 388 4.43 36.93 -21.18
CA ILE A 388 5.51 37.47 -22.01
C ILE A 388 5.77 36.58 -23.25
N LEU A 389 5.79 35.25 -23.07
CA LEU A 389 6.25 34.31 -24.09
C LEU A 389 5.11 33.68 -24.92
N ASP A 390 3.86 33.77 -24.44
CA ASP A 390 2.67 33.11 -25.01
C ASP A 390 2.87 31.62 -25.35
N ASP A 391 3.73 30.93 -24.58
CA ASP A 391 4.02 29.50 -24.79
C ASP A 391 3.06 28.64 -23.94
N LYS A 392 2.21 27.87 -24.62
CA LYS A 392 1.27 26.90 -24.01
C LYS A 392 1.96 25.93 -23.04
N LYS A 393 3.22 25.57 -23.27
CA LYS A 393 3.98 24.66 -22.38
C LYS A 393 4.26 25.32 -21.03
N ILE A 394 4.53 26.63 -21.03
CA ILE A 394 4.72 27.42 -19.81
C ILE A 394 3.39 27.59 -19.08
N GLN A 395 2.28 27.76 -19.80
CA GLN A 395 0.94 27.80 -19.21
C GLN A 395 0.61 26.52 -18.43
N VAL A 396 1.02 25.33 -18.90
CA VAL A 396 0.84 24.11 -18.10
C VAL A 396 1.79 23.99 -16.93
N SER A 397 3.02 24.50 -17.04
CA SER A 397 3.89 24.61 -15.87
C SER A 397 3.27 25.53 -14.80
N PHE A 398 2.58 26.61 -15.21
CA PHE A 398 1.75 27.43 -14.32
C PHE A 398 0.59 26.63 -13.69
N ILE A 399 -0.22 25.93 -14.49
CA ILE A 399 -1.35 25.12 -13.97
C ILE A 399 -0.83 24.07 -12.98
N CYS A 400 0.28 23.39 -13.29
CA CYS A 400 0.90 22.42 -12.41
C CYS A 400 1.38 23.06 -11.10
N SER A 401 2.08 24.19 -11.17
CA SER A 401 2.58 24.86 -9.95
C SER A 401 1.45 25.40 -9.08
N LEU A 402 0.40 25.97 -9.68
CA LEU A 402 -0.80 26.42 -8.97
C LEU A 402 -1.55 25.25 -8.31
N MET A 403 -1.77 24.16 -9.04
CA MET A 403 -2.39 22.95 -8.48
C MET A 403 -1.60 22.41 -7.29
N LEU A 404 -0.27 22.39 -7.38
CA LEU A 404 0.61 21.93 -6.30
C LEU A 404 0.60 22.91 -5.11
N PHE A 405 0.53 24.22 -5.36
CA PHE A 405 0.34 25.23 -4.32
C PHE A 405 -0.97 25.01 -3.55
N LEU A 406 -2.10 24.92 -4.26
CA LEU A 406 -3.42 24.68 -3.67
C LEU A 406 -3.44 23.38 -2.85
N TYR A 407 -2.84 22.31 -3.37
CA TYR A 407 -2.69 21.06 -2.62
C TYR A 407 -1.92 21.25 -1.30
N ARG A 408 -0.82 22.02 -1.30
CA ARG A 408 -0.06 22.31 -0.08
C ARG A 408 -0.85 23.17 0.91
N CYS A 409 -1.65 24.11 0.43
CA CYS A 409 -2.56 24.89 1.27
C CYS A 409 -3.56 23.96 1.97
N SER A 410 -4.19 23.06 1.21
CA SER A 410 -5.13 22.06 1.76
C SER A 410 -4.49 21.15 2.80
N VAL A 411 -3.28 20.63 2.55
CA VAL A 411 -2.56 19.81 3.53
C VAL A 411 -2.28 20.60 4.82
N SER A 412 -1.90 21.87 4.69
CA SER A 412 -1.61 22.74 5.84
C SER A 412 -2.86 23.06 6.65
N LEU A 413 -3.99 23.29 5.98
CA LEU A 413 -5.29 23.50 6.62
C LEU A 413 -5.74 22.24 7.38
N LEU A 414 -5.67 21.07 6.73
CA LEU A 414 -6.03 19.78 7.35
C LEU A 414 -5.20 19.50 8.60
N LYS A 415 -3.90 19.82 8.58
CA LYS A 415 -3.04 19.69 9.76
C LYS A 415 -3.48 20.61 10.92
N LYS A 416 -3.96 21.82 10.63
CA LYS A 416 -4.48 22.76 11.66
C LYS A 416 -5.82 22.32 12.23
N LEU A 417 -6.70 21.78 11.39
CA LEU A 417 -8.04 21.31 11.80
C LEU A 417 -7.96 20.03 12.65
N ARG A 418 -6.93 19.20 12.43
CA ARG A 418 -6.65 18.02 13.23
C ARG A 418 -5.93 18.43 14.53
N ARG A 419 -6.65 19.00 15.49
CA ARG A 419 -6.16 19.24 16.88
C ARG A 419 -5.75 17.92 17.55
N PRO A 420 -4.84 17.95 18.56
CA PRO A 420 -4.05 16.80 19.00
C PRO A 420 -4.81 15.91 19.98
N HIS A 421 -5.88 15.25 19.53
CA HIS A 421 -6.60 14.27 20.35
C HIS A 421 -6.58 12.84 19.81
N ASN A 422 -5.79 12.57 18.77
CA ASN A 422 -5.64 11.22 18.21
C ASN A 422 -4.26 10.99 17.58
N ASP A 423 -3.19 11.24 18.35
CA ASP A 423 -1.85 10.70 18.03
C ASP A 423 -1.79 9.21 18.38
N PHE A 424 -2.66 8.41 17.75
CA PHE A 424 -2.44 6.97 17.63
C PHE A 424 -1.62 6.71 16.37
N HIS A 425 -0.31 6.61 16.58
CA HIS A 425 0.67 5.90 15.76
C HIS A 425 0.57 6.06 14.24
N CYS A 426 1.25 7.09 13.74
CA CYS A 426 1.96 6.98 12.47
C CYS A 426 3.34 7.65 12.53
N THR A 427 3.97 7.65 13.71
CA THR A 427 5.41 7.84 13.85
C THR A 427 6.10 6.60 13.27
N SER A 428 6.83 6.81 12.16
CA SER A 428 7.87 5.88 11.74
C SER A 428 8.73 5.56 12.96
N ILE A 429 8.74 4.29 13.37
CA ILE A 429 9.61 3.79 14.43
C ILE A 429 11.05 4.08 14.02
N ARG A 430 11.61 5.19 14.49
CA ARG A 430 13.06 5.37 14.61
C ARG A 430 13.45 4.47 15.78
N LEU A 431 13.97 3.29 15.48
CA LEU A 431 14.75 2.55 16.45
C LEU A 431 16.00 3.39 16.75
N GLN A 432 15.94 4.20 17.80
CA GLN A 432 17.13 4.44 18.60
C GLN A 432 17.48 3.09 19.21
N LYS A 433 18.64 2.55 18.86
CA LYS A 433 19.31 1.58 19.70
C LYS A 433 20.76 2.02 19.92
N ARG A 434 21.12 1.90 21.20
CA ARG A 434 22.48 1.86 21.74
C ARG A 434 23.42 1.06 20.85
#